data_AF-A0A183T8I0-F1
#
_entry.id   AF-A0A183T8I0-F1
#
_cell.length_a   1.000
_cell.length_b   1.000
_cell.length_c   1.000
_cell.angle_alpha   90.00
_cell.angle_beta   90.00
_cell.angle_gamma   90.00
#
_symmetry.space_group_name_H-M   'P 1'
#
loop_
_entity.id
_entity.type
_entity.pdbx_description
1 polymer ?
#
loop_
_entity_poly.entity_id
_entity_poly.type
_entity_poly.pdbx_seq_one_letter_code
_entity_poly.pdbx_strand_id
1 'polypeptide(L)'
;MLENLPPEITRIRLDDVILRIKALDLGPVTQFLQSCLEPPAPDAIDRTLKFLRDIQALEPVTRAENDDSTSSVPVLQTSKMSKKQRQWLMNNAIQNGVSSATSTPILSADNDRLTSLGYHLANLPLEPQCAKLLILGALFCCLEPILAVAACLAFKDPFEVPLDKQAIGDRKRQELAGDSLSDHWVYHVVLSVSFA
;
A
#
# COMPACT_ATOMS: atom_id res chain seq x y z
N MET A 1 -21.60 -27.84 21.36
CA MET A 1 -21.04 -28.12 20.02
C MET A 1 -20.66 -26.77 19.46
N LEU A 2 -19.39 -26.56 19.14
CA LEU A 2 -19.00 -25.36 18.40
C LEU A 2 -19.69 -25.46 17.04
N GLU A 3 -20.70 -24.63 16.82
CA GLU A 3 -21.10 -24.27 15.46
C GLU A 3 -19.83 -23.81 14.73
N ASN A 4 -19.65 -24.28 13.49
CA ASN A 4 -18.41 -24.11 12.76
C ASN A 4 -17.93 -22.67 12.78
N LEU A 5 -16.62 -22.47 13.00
CA LEU A 5 -16.03 -21.14 12.92
C LEU A 5 -16.27 -20.58 11.50
N PRO A 6 -16.77 -19.34 11.36
CA PRO A 6 -16.96 -18.75 10.04
C PRO A 6 -15.64 -18.72 9.25
N PRO A 7 -15.70 -18.90 7.92
CA PRO A 7 -14.51 -18.96 7.08
C PRO A 7 -13.67 -17.70 7.19
N GLU A 8 -12.38 -17.83 6.94
CA GLU A 8 -11.43 -16.73 7.13
C GLU A 8 -11.76 -15.52 6.23
N ILE A 9 -12.16 -15.77 4.99
CA ILE A 9 -12.49 -14.75 3.97
C ILE A 9 -13.57 -13.75 4.43
N THR A 10 -14.47 -14.15 5.35
CA THR A 10 -15.53 -13.26 5.87
C THR A 10 -15.10 -12.45 7.08
N ARG A 11 -13.91 -12.73 7.64
CA ARG A 11 -13.41 -12.14 8.89
C ARG A 11 -12.12 -11.33 8.76
N ILE A 12 -11.35 -11.51 7.68
CA ILE A 12 -10.06 -10.83 7.49
C ILE A 12 -10.15 -9.67 6.51
N ARG A 13 -9.12 -8.80 6.52
CA ARG A 13 -8.92 -7.79 5.47
C ARG A 13 -8.62 -8.50 4.15
N LEU A 14 -9.12 -7.96 3.04
CA LEU A 14 -9.01 -8.58 1.72
C LEU A 14 -7.86 -8.02 0.87
N ASP A 15 -6.97 -7.24 1.47
CA ASP A 15 -6.00 -6.40 0.75
C ASP A 15 -5.12 -7.22 -0.19
N ASP A 16 -4.47 -8.26 0.35
CA ASP A 16 -3.64 -9.18 -0.44
C ASP A 16 -4.44 -10.00 -1.43
N VAL A 17 -5.65 -10.44 -1.05
CA VAL A 17 -6.53 -11.23 -1.92
C VAL A 17 -6.91 -10.42 -3.16
N ILE A 18 -7.40 -9.20 -2.97
CA ILE A 18 -7.80 -8.31 -4.05
C ILE A 18 -6.60 -7.91 -4.90
N LEU A 19 -5.48 -7.60 -4.26
CA LEU A 19 -4.25 -7.25 -4.97
C LEU A 19 -3.74 -8.42 -5.81
N ARG A 20 -3.86 -9.65 -5.34
CA ARG A 20 -3.47 -10.86 -6.08
C ARG A 20 -4.43 -11.19 -7.21
N ILE A 21 -5.74 -11.01 -7.02
CA ILE A 21 -6.75 -11.12 -8.09
C ILE A 21 -6.39 -10.18 -9.25
N LYS A 22 -6.03 -8.93 -8.93
CA LYS A 22 -5.59 -7.93 -9.91
C LYS A 22 -4.26 -8.27 -10.56
N ALA A 23 -3.28 -8.74 -9.78
CA ALA A 23 -1.96 -9.13 -10.32
C ALA A 23 -2.01 -10.37 -11.22
N LEU A 24 -2.99 -11.26 -11.01
CA LEU A 24 -3.22 -12.45 -11.84
C LEU A 24 -4.23 -12.21 -12.96
N ASP A 25 -4.77 -11.00 -13.10
CA ASP A 25 -5.75 -10.59 -14.11
C ASP A 25 -7.00 -11.52 -14.16
N LEU A 26 -7.57 -11.84 -13.00
CA LEU A 26 -8.72 -12.75 -12.88
C LEU A 26 -10.08 -12.07 -13.15
N GLY A 27 -10.08 -10.87 -13.73
CA GLY A 27 -11.28 -10.09 -14.04
C GLY A 27 -11.76 -9.17 -12.89
N PRO A 28 -13.04 -8.73 -12.92
CA PRO A 28 -13.63 -7.89 -11.89
C PRO A 28 -13.63 -8.59 -10.52
N VAL A 29 -13.12 -7.90 -9.51
CA VAL A 29 -12.92 -8.43 -8.15
C VAL A 29 -14.26 -8.81 -7.53
N THR A 30 -15.28 -7.96 -7.68
CA THR A 30 -16.61 -8.24 -7.12
C THR A 30 -17.20 -9.51 -7.70
N GLN A 31 -17.13 -9.67 -9.03
CA GLN A 31 -17.64 -10.84 -9.72
C GLN A 31 -16.87 -12.11 -9.33
N PHE A 32 -15.54 -12.02 -9.25
CA PHE A 32 -14.68 -13.14 -8.85
C PHE A 32 -15.00 -13.59 -7.41
N LEU A 33 -15.06 -12.66 -6.46
CA LEU A 33 -15.32 -12.97 -5.06
C LEU A 33 -16.76 -13.43 -4.81
N GLN A 34 -17.74 -12.99 -5.60
CA GLN A 34 -19.11 -13.50 -5.55
C GLN A 34 -19.24 -14.95 -6.00
N SER A 35 -18.27 -15.47 -6.76
CA SER A 35 -18.25 -16.88 -7.17
C SER A 35 -17.71 -17.84 -6.10
N CYS A 36 -17.16 -17.31 -4.99
CA CYS A 36 -16.67 -18.12 -3.88
C CYS A 36 -17.82 -18.87 -3.17
N LEU A 37 -17.47 -19.98 -2.51
CA LEU A 37 -18.43 -20.81 -1.76
C LEU A 37 -19.21 -19.99 -0.71
N GLU A 38 -18.50 -19.12 0.01
CA GLU A 38 -19.09 -18.16 0.94
C GLU A 38 -18.44 -16.80 0.68
N PRO A 39 -19.13 -15.90 -0.06
CA PRO A 39 -18.53 -14.65 -0.51
C PRO A 39 -18.34 -13.67 0.65
N PRO A 40 -17.32 -12.81 0.60
CA PRO A 40 -17.16 -11.73 1.57
C PRO A 40 -18.27 -10.67 1.43
N ALA A 41 -18.49 -9.89 2.49
CA ALA A 41 -19.44 -8.78 2.45
C ALA A 41 -19.01 -7.71 1.41
N PRO A 42 -19.95 -7.13 0.64
CA PRO A 42 -19.62 -6.15 -0.41
C PRO A 42 -18.90 -4.92 0.17
N ASP A 43 -19.32 -4.45 1.35
CA ASP A 43 -18.68 -3.32 2.02
C ASP A 43 -17.20 -3.61 2.37
N ALA A 44 -16.83 -4.87 2.61
CA ALA A 44 -15.43 -5.24 2.86
C ALA A 44 -14.59 -5.11 1.58
N ILE A 45 -15.15 -5.51 0.44
CA ILE A 45 -14.53 -5.35 -0.88
C ILE A 45 -14.31 -3.85 -1.17
N ASP A 46 -15.35 -3.03 -0.98
CA ASP A 46 -15.29 -1.58 -1.25
C ASP A 46 -14.27 -0.87 -0.36
N ARG A 47 -14.22 -1.21 0.93
CA ARG A 47 -13.23 -0.66 1.87
C ARG A 47 -11.81 -1.02 1.45
N THR A 48 -11.57 -2.27 1.04
CA THR A 48 -10.25 -2.69 0.59
C THR A 48 -9.87 -2.04 -0.74
N LEU A 49 -10.78 -1.93 -1.71
CA LEU A 49 -10.50 -1.23 -2.98
C LEU A 49 -10.15 0.25 -2.74
N LYS A 50 -10.90 0.93 -1.85
CA LYS A 50 -10.57 2.29 -1.42
C LYS A 50 -9.19 2.35 -0.79
N PHE A 51 -8.90 1.45 0.14
CA PHE A 51 -7.61 1.39 0.81
C PHE A 51 -6.44 1.16 -0.18
N LEU A 52 -6.58 0.21 -1.11
CA LEU A 52 -5.56 -0.07 -2.12
C LEU A 52 -5.32 1.14 -3.05
N ARG A 53 -6.35 1.93 -3.32
CA ARG A 53 -6.23 3.22 -4.02
C ARG A 53 -5.51 4.26 -3.16
N ASP A 54 -5.84 4.38 -1.88
CA ASP A 54 -5.20 5.32 -0.94
C ASP A 54 -3.70 5.04 -0.80
N ILE A 55 -3.28 3.76 -0.84
CA ILE A 55 -1.86 3.38 -0.87
C ILE A 55 -1.25 3.38 -2.28
N GLN A 56 -1.98 3.82 -3.31
CA GLN A 56 -1.54 3.90 -4.71
C GLN A 56 -1.15 2.55 -5.33
N ALA A 57 -1.66 1.44 -4.79
CA ALA A 57 -1.53 0.12 -5.41
C ALA A 57 -2.48 -0.03 -6.62
N LEU A 58 -3.61 0.69 -6.57
CA LEU A 58 -4.60 0.74 -7.64
C LEU A 58 -4.81 2.18 -8.11
N GLU A 59 -5.11 2.34 -9.39
CA GLU A 59 -5.46 3.62 -10.00
C GLU A 59 -6.75 3.54 -10.82
N PRO A 60 -7.58 4.59 -10.83
CA PRO A 60 -8.80 4.61 -11.63
C PRO A 60 -8.46 4.66 -13.13
N VAL A 61 -9.20 3.88 -13.93
CA VAL A 61 -9.07 3.92 -15.39
C VAL A 61 -9.76 5.17 -15.92
N THR A 62 -8.97 6.17 -16.32
CA THR A 62 -9.51 7.30 -17.07
C THR A 62 -9.68 6.89 -18.53
N ARG A 63 -10.87 7.11 -19.11
CA ARG A 63 -11.19 6.79 -20.52
C ARG A 63 -10.41 7.63 -21.55
N ALA A 64 -9.31 8.28 -21.18
CA ALA A 64 -8.55 9.16 -22.07
C ALA A 64 -7.40 8.46 -22.81
N GLU A 65 -7.10 7.20 -22.51
CA GLU A 65 -6.12 6.42 -23.26
C GLU A 65 -6.82 5.70 -24.43
N ASN A 66 -7.20 6.49 -25.45
CA ASN A 66 -7.41 5.93 -26.78
C ASN A 66 -6.04 5.50 -27.31
N ASP A 67 -5.89 4.20 -27.56
CA ASP A 67 -5.00 3.57 -28.53
C ASP A 67 -3.79 4.40 -28.99
N ASP A 68 -2.65 4.23 -28.30
CA ASP A 68 -1.44 3.96 -29.04
C ASP A 68 -0.48 3.11 -28.20
N SER A 69 -0.15 1.95 -28.74
CA SER A 69 0.85 1.04 -28.22
C SER A 69 2.22 1.72 -28.20
N THR A 70 2.61 2.37 -27.10
CA THR A 70 4.01 2.55 -26.72
C THR A 70 4.12 2.93 -25.25
N SER A 71 4.50 1.96 -24.40
CA SER A 71 5.01 2.25 -23.07
C SER A 71 6.29 3.10 -23.22
N SER A 72 6.15 4.40 -23.05
CA SER A 72 7.28 5.31 -22.91
C SER A 72 6.84 6.35 -21.90
N VAL A 73 7.18 6.09 -20.63
CA VAL A 73 7.25 7.16 -19.64
C VAL A 73 8.07 8.28 -20.28
N PRO A 74 7.55 9.51 -20.43
CA PRO A 74 8.30 10.57 -21.08
C PRO A 74 9.40 11.02 -20.12
N VAL A 75 10.58 10.40 -20.22
CA VAL A 75 11.81 10.90 -19.61
C VAL A 75 12.12 12.23 -20.27
N LEU A 76 12.04 13.31 -19.49
CA LEU A 76 12.37 14.67 -19.93
C LEU A 76 13.85 14.77 -20.34
N GLN A 77 14.14 14.54 -21.62
CA GLN A 77 15.38 15.00 -22.25
C GLN A 77 15.15 16.42 -22.80
N THR A 78 15.37 17.43 -21.96
CA THR A 78 15.16 18.86 -22.31
C THR A 78 16.24 19.46 -23.22
N SER A 79 17.20 18.65 -23.69
CA SER A 79 18.47 19.12 -24.22
C SER A 79 18.45 19.62 -25.66
N LYS A 80 17.38 19.37 -26.44
CA LYS A 80 17.24 19.92 -27.81
C LYS A 80 15.79 20.23 -28.19
N MET A 81 15.12 21.10 -27.44
CA MET A 81 13.73 21.51 -27.76
C MET A 81 13.67 22.91 -28.34
N SER A 82 13.01 23.06 -29.49
CA SER A 82 12.74 24.36 -30.10
C SER A 82 11.85 25.22 -29.20
N LYS A 83 12.00 26.55 -29.25
CA LYS A 83 11.26 27.51 -28.40
C LYS A 83 9.74 27.29 -28.44
N LYS A 84 9.20 26.91 -29.60
CA LYS A 84 7.77 26.60 -29.78
C LYS A 84 7.33 25.35 -29.01
N GLN A 85 8.19 24.34 -28.92
CA GLN A 85 7.93 23.10 -28.18
C GLN A 85 8.06 23.31 -26.67
N ARG A 86 9.00 24.16 -26.22
CA ARG A 86 9.08 24.59 -24.82
C ARG A 86 7.83 25.38 -24.41
N GLN A 87 7.37 26.29 -25.27
CA GLN A 87 6.13 27.04 -25.05
C GLN A 87 4.90 26.13 -24.98
N TRP A 88 4.84 25.11 -25.84
CA TRP A 88 3.77 24.12 -25.82
C TRP A 88 3.77 23.28 -24.53
N LEU A 89 4.94 22.84 -24.06
CA LEU A 89 5.05 22.10 -22.80
C LEU A 89 4.60 22.93 -21.60
N MET A 90 5.02 24.20 -21.53
CA MET A 90 4.64 25.10 -20.44
C MET A 90 3.12 25.32 -20.40
N ASN A 91 2.48 25.46 -21.56
CA ASN A 91 1.04 25.66 -21.66
C ASN A 91 0.24 24.38 -21.33
N ASN A 92 0.78 23.18 -21.59
CA ASN A 92 0.10 21.92 -21.28
C ASN A 92 0.29 21.44 -19.84
N ALA A 93 1.43 21.73 -19.20
CA ALA A 93 1.66 21.37 -17.81
C ALA A 93 0.63 22.01 -16.86
N ILE A 94 0.16 23.23 -17.18
CA ILE A 94 -0.87 23.93 -16.42
C ILE A 94 -2.26 23.30 -16.64
N GLN A 95 -2.56 22.82 -17.85
CA GLN A 95 -3.84 22.17 -18.18
C GLN A 95 -3.96 20.78 -17.55
N ASN A 96 -2.87 20.01 -17.52
CA ASN A 96 -2.83 18.70 -16.88
C ASN A 96 -2.86 18.79 -15.33
N GLY A 97 -2.41 19.90 -14.75
CA GLY A 97 -2.51 20.14 -13.30
C GLY A 97 -3.89 20.56 -12.81
N VAL A 98 -4.72 21.17 -13.66
CA VAL A 98 -6.04 21.73 -13.29
C VAL A 98 -7.22 20.80 -13.66
N SER A 99 -7.03 19.82 -14.54
CA SER A 99 -8.10 18.88 -14.92
C SER A 99 -8.38 17.78 -13.89
N SER A 100 -7.60 17.70 -12.80
CA SER A 100 -7.81 16.72 -11.72
C SER A 100 -8.80 17.17 -10.64
N ALA A 101 -9.41 18.36 -10.78
CA ALA A 101 -10.40 18.89 -9.82
C ALA A 101 -11.86 18.86 -10.30
N THR A 102 -12.13 18.43 -11.53
CA THR A 102 -13.50 18.23 -12.01
C THR A 102 -13.88 16.78 -11.73
N SER A 103 -14.87 16.58 -10.86
CA SER A 103 -15.47 15.31 -10.47
C SER A 103 -15.64 14.36 -11.65
N THR A 104 -14.63 13.53 -11.91
CA THR A 104 -14.76 12.38 -12.77
C THR A 104 -15.83 11.50 -12.14
N PRO A 105 -16.80 10.99 -12.93
CA PRO A 105 -17.70 9.99 -12.40
C PRO A 105 -16.81 8.84 -11.93
N ILE A 106 -16.79 8.62 -10.61
CA ILE A 106 -16.12 7.48 -10.00
C ILE A 106 -16.74 6.24 -10.63
N LEU A 107 -16.09 5.70 -11.67
CA LEU A 107 -16.37 4.36 -12.14
C LEU A 107 -16.19 3.44 -10.95
N SER A 108 -16.97 2.36 -10.91
CA SER A 108 -16.83 1.34 -9.87
C SER A 108 -15.36 1.01 -9.67
N ALA A 109 -14.88 1.08 -8.42
CA ALA A 109 -13.49 0.82 -8.05
C ALA A 109 -13.01 -0.57 -8.51
N ASP A 110 -13.97 -1.44 -8.82
CA ASP A 110 -13.77 -2.75 -9.39
C ASP A 110 -13.01 -2.74 -10.73
N ASN A 111 -13.08 -1.64 -11.49
CA ASN A 111 -12.35 -1.47 -12.75
C ASN A 111 -10.97 -0.84 -12.59
N ASP A 112 -10.53 -0.52 -11.37
CA ASP A 112 -9.21 0.09 -11.17
C ASP A 112 -8.09 -0.82 -11.70
N ARG A 113 -7.07 -0.18 -12.27
CA ARG A 113 -5.87 -0.84 -12.80
C ARG A 113 -4.81 -0.98 -11.72
N LEU A 114 -4.04 -2.06 -11.82
CA LEU A 114 -2.87 -2.29 -10.98
C LEU A 114 -1.73 -1.36 -11.39
N THR A 115 -1.18 -0.60 -10.45
CA THR A 115 -0.01 0.25 -10.69
C THR A 115 1.29 -0.57 -10.65
N SER A 116 2.41 -0.01 -11.11
CA SER A 116 3.72 -0.66 -10.94
C SER A 116 4.07 -0.88 -9.46
N LEU A 117 3.69 0.06 -8.58
CA LEU A 117 3.82 -0.12 -7.13
C LEU A 117 2.96 -1.31 -6.69
N GLY A 118 1.67 -1.34 -7.07
CA GLY A 118 0.76 -2.44 -6.74
C GLY A 118 1.29 -3.80 -7.19
N TYR A 119 1.91 -3.88 -8.37
CA TYR A 119 2.56 -5.10 -8.85
C TYR A 119 3.72 -5.55 -7.97
N HIS A 120 4.57 -4.62 -7.50
CA HIS A 120 5.63 -4.96 -6.55
C HIS A 120 5.08 -5.39 -5.19
N LEU A 121 4.05 -4.71 -4.68
CA LEU A 121 3.38 -5.09 -3.43
C LEU A 121 2.78 -6.50 -3.53
N ALA A 122 2.14 -6.85 -4.65
CA ALA A 122 1.52 -8.15 -4.88
C ALA A 122 2.51 -9.34 -4.92
N ASN A 123 3.80 -9.04 -5.12
CA ASN A 123 4.87 -10.03 -5.24
C ASN A 123 5.72 -10.17 -3.96
N LEU A 124 5.43 -9.38 -2.93
CA LEU A 124 6.05 -9.51 -1.62
C LEU A 124 5.16 -10.36 -0.70
N PRO A 125 5.74 -11.27 0.11
CA PRO A 125 4.98 -12.08 1.06
C PRO A 125 4.66 -11.30 2.35
N LEU A 126 4.09 -10.10 2.18
CA LEU A 126 3.79 -9.15 3.25
C LEU A 126 2.51 -8.41 2.91
N GLU A 127 1.79 -7.95 3.93
CA GLU A 127 0.67 -7.04 3.73
C GLU A 127 1.12 -5.78 2.96
N PRO A 128 0.24 -5.15 2.15
CA PRO A 128 0.67 -4.12 1.20
C PRO A 128 1.25 -2.87 1.87
N GLN A 129 0.83 -2.57 3.11
CA GLN A 129 1.41 -1.50 3.92
C GLN A 129 2.85 -1.77 4.34
N CYS A 130 3.14 -2.98 4.85
CA CYS A 130 4.48 -3.38 5.26
C CYS A 130 5.41 -3.51 4.05
N ALA A 131 4.91 -4.06 2.94
CA ALA A 131 5.62 -4.11 1.67
C ALA A 131 5.98 -2.69 1.16
N LYS A 132 5.02 -1.75 1.20
CA LYS A 132 5.26 -0.36 0.80
C LYS A 132 6.27 0.33 1.70
N LEU A 133 6.21 0.07 3.02
CA LEU A 133 7.17 0.58 3.99
C LEU A 133 8.59 0.13 3.66
N LEU A 134 8.81 -1.15 3.37
CA LEU A 134 10.14 -1.67 2.98
C LEU A 134 10.65 -1.07 1.67
N ILE A 135 9.80 -0.94 0.65
CA ILE A 135 10.17 -0.32 -0.62
C ILE A 135 10.62 1.13 -0.39
N LEU A 136 9.88 1.90 0.41
CA LEU A 136 10.26 3.27 0.75
C LEU A 136 11.54 3.32 1.60
N GLY A 137 11.73 2.40 2.54
CA GLY A 137 12.96 2.29 3.33
C GLY A 137 14.20 2.03 2.48
N ALA A 138 14.06 1.22 1.43
CA ALA A 138 15.11 1.00 0.45
C ALA A 138 15.38 2.26 -0.40
N LEU A 139 14.34 2.95 -0.86
CA LEU A 139 14.47 4.19 -1.66
C LEU A 139 15.09 5.36 -0.88
N PHE A 140 14.80 5.47 0.41
CA PHE A 140 15.34 6.51 1.29
C PHE A 140 16.62 6.10 2.03
N CYS A 141 17.19 4.93 1.69
CA CYS A 141 18.42 4.42 2.28
C CYS A 141 18.38 4.27 3.82
N CYS A 142 17.20 3.99 4.38
CA CYS A 142 16.99 3.75 5.81
C CYS A 142 16.46 2.33 6.08
N LEU A 143 16.97 1.35 5.34
CA LEU A 143 16.42 -0.01 5.32
C LEU A 143 16.52 -0.72 6.68
N GLU A 144 17.62 -0.56 7.41
CA GLU A 144 17.86 -1.25 8.68
C GLU A 144 16.79 -0.94 9.76
N PRO A 145 16.51 0.33 10.13
CA PRO A 145 15.43 0.63 11.07
C PRO A 145 14.05 0.25 10.53
N ILE A 146 13.83 0.43 9.23
CA ILE A 146 12.55 0.12 8.60
C ILE A 146 12.27 -1.39 8.56
N LEU A 147 13.31 -2.22 8.40
CA LEU A 147 13.20 -3.67 8.45
C LEU A 147 12.80 -4.15 9.85
N ALA A 148 13.38 -3.56 10.90
CA ALA A 148 13.00 -3.83 12.28
C ALA A 148 11.52 -3.48 12.53
N VAL A 149 11.09 -2.30 12.08
CA VAL A 149 9.68 -1.87 12.21
C VAL A 149 8.74 -2.81 11.45
N ALA A 150 9.04 -3.12 10.18
CA ALA A 150 8.20 -3.98 9.36
C ALA A 150 8.08 -5.40 9.95
N ALA A 151 9.17 -5.95 10.50
CA ALA A 151 9.15 -7.28 11.12
C ALA A 151 8.23 -7.33 12.35
N CYS A 152 8.29 -6.31 13.23
CA CYS A 152 7.44 -6.25 14.42
C CYS A 152 5.96 -6.02 14.08
N LEU A 153 5.67 -5.20 13.05
CA LEU A 153 4.29 -4.98 12.59
C LEU A 153 3.69 -6.22 11.91
N ALA A 154 4.48 -6.97 11.15
CA ALA A 154 4.01 -8.15 10.41
C ALA A 154 3.83 -9.40 11.28
N PHE A 155 4.56 -9.51 12.40
CA PHE A 155 4.55 -10.71 13.24
C PHE A 155 4.09 -10.46 14.67
N LYS A 156 4.91 -9.77 15.48
CA LYS A 156 4.63 -9.57 16.91
C LYS A 156 5.45 -8.42 17.49
N ASP A 157 4.85 -7.71 18.44
CA ASP A 157 5.54 -6.78 19.36
C ASP A 157 6.65 -7.53 20.13
N PRO A 158 7.88 -7.00 20.21
CA PRO A 158 9.00 -7.68 20.85
C PRO A 158 8.93 -7.66 22.39
N PHE A 159 8.00 -6.92 22.99
CA PHE A 159 7.91 -6.82 24.44
C PHE A 159 6.88 -7.79 25.02
N GLU A 160 7.33 -8.60 25.97
CA GLU A 160 6.45 -9.40 26.81
C GLU A 160 6.49 -8.86 28.24
N VAL A 161 5.37 -8.30 28.70
CA VAL A 161 5.27 -7.69 30.03
C VAL A 161 4.32 -8.53 30.89
N PRO A 162 4.81 -9.16 31.98
CA PRO A 162 3.94 -9.91 32.88
C PRO A 162 2.99 -8.95 33.62
N LEU A 163 1.81 -9.47 33.98
CA LEU A 163 0.71 -8.67 34.52
C LEU A 163 1.11 -7.80 35.72
N ASP A 164 1.91 -8.35 36.65
CA ASP A 164 2.32 -7.65 37.86
C ASP A 164 3.38 -6.56 37.63
N LYS A 165 3.95 -6.46 36.41
CA LYS A 165 5.06 -5.54 36.08
C LYS A 165 4.71 -4.54 34.98
N GLN A 166 3.43 -4.30 34.72
CA GLN A 166 2.99 -3.34 33.69
C GLN A 166 3.67 -1.98 33.82
N ALA A 167 3.63 -1.35 35.00
CA ALA A 167 4.25 -0.04 35.24
C ALA A 167 5.77 -0.01 34.98
N ILE A 168 6.47 -1.13 35.24
CA ILE A 168 7.91 -1.24 34.97
C ILE A 168 8.13 -1.40 33.46
N GLY A 169 7.31 -2.21 32.79
CA GLY A 169 7.34 -2.40 31.34
C GLY A 169 7.12 -1.09 30.59
N ASP A 170 6.10 -0.32 30.97
CA ASP A 170 5.78 0.97 30.35
C ASP A 170 6.91 1.97 30.54
N ARG A 171 7.46 2.08 31.76
CA ARG A 171 8.64 2.91 32.02
C ARG A 171 9.83 2.49 31.16
N LYS A 172 10.07 1.19 30.98
CA LYS A 172 11.17 0.68 30.15
C LYS A 172 10.96 0.99 28.67
N ARG A 173 9.74 0.89 28.15
CA ARG A 173 9.42 1.33 26.78
C ARG A 173 9.70 2.82 26.62
N GLN A 174 9.31 3.64 27.59
CA GLN A 174 9.56 5.09 27.56
C GLN A 174 11.07 5.43 27.62
N GLU A 175 11.84 4.72 28.44
CA GLU A 175 13.30 4.83 28.49
C GLU A 175 13.94 4.48 27.13
N LEU A 176 13.47 3.42 26.48
CA LEU A 176 13.97 2.99 25.16
C LEU A 176 13.54 3.93 24.02
N ALA A 177 12.39 4.58 24.15
CA ALA A 177 11.92 5.57 23.17
C ALA A 177 12.80 6.83 23.16
N GLY A 178 13.41 7.17 24.29
CA GLY A 178 14.15 8.43 24.47
C GLY A 178 13.27 9.63 24.06
N ASP A 179 13.83 10.52 23.25
CA ASP A 179 13.13 11.71 22.76
C ASP A 179 12.36 11.49 21.44
N SER A 180 12.35 10.26 20.89
CA SER A 180 11.75 9.99 19.58
C SER A 180 10.22 10.09 19.56
N LEU A 181 9.57 9.95 20.73
CA LEU A 181 8.12 9.91 20.90
C LEU A 181 7.40 8.92 19.96
N SER A 182 8.09 7.86 19.52
CA SER A 182 7.60 6.90 18.52
C SER A 182 7.80 5.46 18.97
N ASP A 183 6.71 4.74 19.14
CA ASP A 183 6.74 3.30 19.48
C ASP A 183 7.45 2.47 18.41
N HIS A 184 7.31 2.84 17.13
CA HIS A 184 8.01 2.16 16.04
C HIS A 184 9.53 2.33 16.14
N TRP A 185 10.00 3.49 16.59
CA TRP A 185 11.44 3.70 16.78
C TRP A 185 12.00 2.76 17.86
N VAL A 186 11.20 2.48 18.89
CA VAL A 186 11.57 1.54 19.96
C VAL A 186 11.85 0.15 19.38
N TYR A 187 11.12 -0.32 18.36
CA TYR A 187 11.39 -1.61 17.71
C TYR A 187 12.79 -1.69 17.13
N HIS A 188 13.23 -0.65 16.44
CA HIS A 188 14.60 -0.58 15.93
C HIS A 188 15.62 -0.59 17.08
N VAL A 189 15.42 0.25 18.11
CA VAL A 189 16.35 0.32 19.25
C VAL A 189 16.52 -1.05 19.92
N VAL A 190 15.43 -1.77 20.16
CA VAL A 190 15.45 -3.07 20.84
C VAL A 190 16.15 -4.14 20.01
N LEU A 191 15.83 -4.21 18.71
CA LEU A 191 16.41 -5.23 17.84
C LEU A 191 17.89 -4.94 17.57
N SER A 192 18.29 -3.67 17.41
CA SER A 192 19.70 -3.30 17.23
C SER A 192 20.57 -3.65 18.45
N VAL A 193 20.02 -3.56 19.67
CA VAL A 193 20.75 -3.94 20.90
C VAL A 193 20.87 -5.46 21.05
N SER A 194 19.94 -6.24 20.48
CA SER A 194 19.92 -7.70 20.63
C SER A 194 20.90 -8.42 19.70
N PHE A 195 21.39 -7.75 18.65
CA PHE A 195 22.29 -8.32 17.63
C PHE A 195 23.72 -7.73 17.62
N ALA A 196 24.06 -6.89 18.61
CA ALA A 196 25.40 -6.34 18.84
C ALA A 196 26.11 -7.07 19.99
#